data_AF-A0A2M8NGX1-F1
#
_entry.id   AF-A0A2M8NGX1-F1
#
_cell.length_a   1.000
_cell.length_b   1.000
_cell.length_c   1.000
_cell.angle_alpha   90.00
_cell.angle_beta   90.00
_cell.angle_gamma   90.00
#
_symmetry.space_group_name_H-M   'P 1'
#
loop_
_entity.id
_entity.type
_entity.pdbx_description
1 polymer ?
#
loop_
_entity_poly.entity_id
_entity_poly.type
_entity_poly.pdbx_seq_one_letter_code
_entity_poly.pdbx_strand_id
1 'polypeptide(L)'
;TGECVIATSTTTPVNIRRTPSLDAAVVGSLDPSQRYPVIGRDSSGEWYQTARGWSAASVTRRGGNCANVPITFTQATRTPTLAPSLTPTITPIAQIAGDNEYPNVRVPFENNQPVFTSGAISYPQGDRQDTVSYTWANFDQQYYYSGYFYIVVRCYGQGVEYATFSISGGPSETCSPTAQQYNFQLWSYPSPSGSVTVALVGGDNAYVNWEVTLGFAQLEAPHGK
;
A
#
# COMPACT_ATOMS: atom_id res chain seq x y z
N THR A 1 -55.16 17.74 28.34
CA THR A 1 -53.99 17.09 27.71
C THR A 1 -52.77 17.43 28.54
N GLY A 2 -51.94 16.44 28.90
CA GLY A 2 -50.77 16.66 29.76
C GLY A 2 -49.57 17.31 29.04
N GLU A 3 -48.55 17.70 29.82
CA GLU A 3 -47.28 18.23 29.31
C GLU A 3 -46.62 17.28 28.31
N CYS A 4 -45.90 17.84 27.32
CA CYS A 4 -45.19 17.02 26.35
C CYS A 4 -44.02 16.31 27.02
N VAL A 5 -44.04 14.99 26.94
CA VAL A 5 -42.97 14.12 27.42
C VAL A 5 -42.57 13.13 26.33
N ILE A 6 -41.30 12.74 26.33
CA ILE A 6 -40.77 11.68 25.47
C ILE A 6 -40.21 10.53 26.30
N ALA A 7 -40.26 9.33 25.74
CA ALA A 7 -39.55 8.15 26.22
C ALA A 7 -38.98 7.41 25.01
N THR A 8 -38.01 6.52 25.22
CA THR A 8 -37.49 5.67 24.13
C THR A 8 -38.63 4.82 23.55
N SER A 9 -38.64 4.59 22.23
CA SER A 9 -39.66 3.72 21.61
C SER A 9 -39.42 2.24 21.90
N THR A 10 -38.17 1.86 22.18
CA THR A 10 -37.74 0.48 22.48
C THR A 10 -37.06 0.42 23.84
N THR A 11 -36.56 -0.77 24.22
CA THR A 11 -35.71 -0.97 25.41
C THR A 11 -34.26 -0.49 25.22
N THR A 12 -33.93 0.08 24.05
CA THR A 12 -32.59 0.60 23.76
C THR A 12 -32.50 2.07 24.17
N PRO A 13 -31.44 2.49 24.88
CA PRO A 13 -31.19 3.90 25.16
C PRO A 13 -31.09 4.73 23.87
N VAL A 14 -31.67 5.92 23.89
CA VAL A 14 -31.63 6.86 22.74
C VAL A 14 -30.62 7.96 23.04
N ASN A 15 -29.77 8.30 22.08
CA ASN A 15 -28.78 9.36 22.25
C ASN A 15 -29.43 10.73 22.51
N ILE A 16 -28.83 11.48 23.44
CA ILE A 16 -29.04 12.92 23.63
C ILE A 16 -27.83 13.63 23.02
N ARG A 17 -28.08 14.59 22.13
CA ARG A 17 -27.07 15.27 21.34
C ARG A 17 -27.02 16.76 21.64
N ARG A 18 -25.86 17.37 21.41
CA ARG A 18 -25.64 18.79 21.69
C ARG A 18 -26.50 19.72 20.82
N THR A 19 -26.76 19.34 19.57
CA THR A 19 -27.65 20.03 18.62
C THR A 19 -28.52 18.99 17.87
N PRO A 20 -29.66 19.38 17.26
CA PRO A 20 -30.56 18.46 16.57
C PRO A 20 -30.01 18.05 15.19
N SER A 21 -28.94 17.25 15.19
CA SER A 21 -28.28 16.68 14.02
C SER A 21 -27.68 15.31 14.33
N LEU A 22 -27.62 14.42 13.33
CA LEU A 22 -26.97 13.10 13.46
C LEU A 22 -25.44 13.21 13.60
N ASP A 23 -24.84 14.30 13.12
CA ASP A 23 -23.39 14.56 13.22
C ASP A 23 -23.02 15.27 14.53
N ALA A 24 -24.01 15.69 15.32
CA ALA A 24 -23.77 16.39 16.58
C ALA A 24 -23.24 15.43 17.66
N ALA A 25 -22.29 15.92 18.47
CA ALA A 25 -21.75 15.17 19.60
C ALA A 25 -22.85 14.63 20.52
N VAL A 26 -22.72 13.37 20.92
CA VAL A 26 -23.56 12.72 21.92
C VAL A 26 -23.12 13.20 23.30
N VAL A 27 -24.04 13.78 24.07
CA VAL A 27 -23.80 14.35 25.41
C VAL A 27 -24.49 13.55 26.52
N GLY A 28 -25.23 12.51 26.15
CA GLY A 28 -25.88 11.60 27.09
C GLY A 28 -26.84 10.64 26.37
N SER A 29 -27.70 9.98 27.14
CA SER A 29 -28.75 9.10 26.62
C SER A 29 -30.03 9.19 27.46
N LEU A 30 -31.16 8.90 26.82
CA LEU A 30 -32.45 8.69 27.48
C LEU A 30 -32.50 7.27 28.04
N ASP A 31 -32.84 7.15 29.32
CA ASP A 31 -33.09 5.87 29.97
C ASP A 31 -34.44 5.28 29.50
N PRO A 32 -34.48 4.03 29.03
CA PRO A 32 -35.72 3.39 28.58
C PRO A 32 -36.83 3.26 29.63
N SER A 33 -36.48 3.31 30.92
CA SER A 33 -37.42 3.25 32.04
C SER A 33 -38.02 4.60 32.42
N GLN A 34 -37.52 5.70 31.86
CA GLN A 34 -37.88 7.06 32.26
C GLN A 34 -38.67 7.82 31.19
N ARG A 35 -39.37 8.87 31.63
CA ARG A 35 -40.03 9.87 30.76
C ARG A 35 -39.34 11.21 30.98
N TYR A 36 -39.09 11.93 29.89
CA TYR A 36 -38.37 13.19 29.90
C TYR A 36 -39.26 14.33 29.40
N PRO A 37 -39.38 15.44 30.14
CA PRO A 37 -40.08 16.64 29.66
C PRO A 37 -39.41 17.20 28.41
N VAL A 38 -40.24 17.57 27.43
CA VAL A 38 -39.80 18.26 26.22
C VAL A 38 -40.01 19.75 26.41
N ILE A 39 -38.91 20.50 26.36
CA ILE A 39 -38.89 21.96 26.54
C ILE A 39 -38.86 22.72 25.21
N GLY A 40 -38.62 22.01 24.11
CA GLY A 40 -38.59 22.60 22.78
C GLY A 40 -38.51 21.55 21.68
N ARG A 41 -38.65 21.99 20.44
CA ARG A 41 -38.45 21.19 19.24
C ARG A 41 -37.67 21.98 18.19
N ASP A 42 -37.16 21.28 17.20
CA ASP A 42 -36.62 21.95 16.03
C ASP A 42 -37.74 22.38 15.07
N SER A 43 -37.42 23.25 14.12
CA SER A 43 -38.39 23.79 13.16
C SER A 43 -39.01 22.72 12.26
N SER A 44 -38.35 21.57 12.07
CA SER A 44 -38.89 20.44 11.29
C SER A 44 -39.76 19.49 12.13
N GLY A 45 -39.62 19.50 13.46
CA GLY A 45 -40.30 18.56 14.36
C GLY A 45 -39.65 17.17 14.44
N GLU A 46 -38.51 16.98 13.77
CA GLU A 46 -37.72 15.73 13.78
C GLU A 46 -36.90 15.55 15.06
N TRP A 47 -36.77 16.59 15.88
CA TRP A 47 -36.01 16.54 17.12
C TRP A 47 -36.74 17.18 18.30
N TYR A 48 -36.63 16.54 19.47
CA TYR A 48 -37.13 17.05 20.74
C TYR A 48 -35.98 17.46 21.65
N GLN A 49 -36.13 18.63 22.27
CA GLN A 49 -35.18 19.15 23.26
C GLN A 49 -35.64 18.79 24.67
N THR A 50 -34.74 18.21 25.43
CA THR A 50 -34.83 18.04 26.89
C THR A 50 -33.86 19.00 27.57
N ALA A 51 -33.90 19.09 28.91
CA ALA A 51 -32.91 19.86 29.67
C ALA A 51 -31.44 19.42 29.42
N ARG A 52 -31.22 18.20 28.91
CA ARG A 52 -29.87 17.64 28.66
C ARG A 52 -29.42 17.75 27.20
N GLY A 53 -30.30 18.14 26.28
CA GLY A 53 -30.00 18.21 24.85
C GLY A 53 -31.10 17.60 23.97
N TRP A 54 -30.72 17.19 22.77
CA TRP A 54 -31.62 16.87 21.66
C TRP A 54 -31.69 15.37 21.38
N SER A 55 -32.90 14.83 21.22
CA SER A 55 -33.13 13.44 20.82
C SER A 55 -34.05 13.37 19.62
N ALA A 56 -33.77 12.43 18.71
CA ALA A 56 -34.52 12.27 17.47
C ALA A 56 -35.94 11.76 17.76
N ALA A 57 -36.94 12.44 17.18
CA ALA A 57 -38.34 12.14 17.38
C ALA A 57 -38.70 10.72 16.90
N SER A 58 -38.10 10.28 15.79
CA SER A 58 -38.35 8.98 15.13
C SER A 58 -38.07 7.75 16.00
N VAL A 59 -37.21 7.88 17.02
CA VAL A 59 -36.86 6.80 17.96
C VAL A 59 -37.44 7.00 19.36
N THR A 60 -38.33 7.98 19.50
CA THR A 60 -39.03 8.28 20.76
C THR A 60 -40.54 8.14 20.62
N ARG A 61 -41.20 7.72 21.69
CA ARG A 61 -42.66 7.76 21.82
C ARG A 61 -43.06 9.00 22.62
N ARG A 62 -44.16 9.63 22.22
CA ARG A 62 -44.64 10.89 22.78
C ARG A 62 -45.81 10.66 23.72
N GLY A 63 -45.84 11.40 24.81
CA GLY A 63 -47.01 11.59 25.66
C GLY A 63 -47.40 13.06 25.73
N GLY A 64 -48.69 13.36 25.86
CA GLY A 64 -49.18 14.74 25.94
C GLY A 64 -49.19 15.48 24.59
N ASN A 65 -49.27 16.82 24.64
CA ASN A 65 -49.34 17.66 23.44
C ASN A 65 -47.96 18.23 23.06
N CYS A 66 -47.26 17.52 22.18
CA CYS A 66 -45.95 17.92 21.67
C CYS A 66 -45.98 18.84 20.45
N ALA A 67 -47.16 19.17 19.91
CA ALA A 67 -47.28 20.08 18.78
C ALA A 67 -47.09 21.55 19.19
N ASN A 68 -47.35 21.88 20.47
CA ASN A 68 -47.31 23.23 20.98
C ASN A 68 -46.01 23.59 21.73
N VAL A 69 -45.03 22.69 21.77
CA VAL A 69 -43.73 23.04 22.36
C VAL A 69 -42.99 24.06 21.48
N PRO A 70 -42.29 25.04 22.07
CA PRO A 70 -41.62 26.09 21.32
C PRO A 70 -40.61 25.53 20.31
N ILE A 71 -40.47 26.21 19.17
CA ILE A 71 -39.35 25.96 18.26
C ILE A 71 -38.14 26.67 18.85
N THR A 72 -37.18 25.90 19.37
CA THR A 72 -35.96 26.42 20.02
C THR A 72 -34.72 26.26 19.15
N PHE A 73 -34.88 25.61 17.99
CA PHE A 73 -33.83 25.47 17.00
C PHE A 73 -34.41 25.52 15.59
N THR A 74 -33.93 26.46 14.79
CA THR A 74 -34.21 26.49 13.35
C THR A 74 -32.97 25.96 12.66
N GLN A 75 -33.07 24.81 11.99
CA GLN A 75 -31.97 24.38 11.13
C GLN A 75 -31.79 25.43 10.04
N ALA A 76 -30.57 25.92 9.87
CA ALA A 76 -30.22 26.60 8.63
C ALA A 76 -30.52 25.61 7.50
N THR A 77 -31.37 26.02 6.56
CA THR A 77 -31.61 25.27 5.34
C THR A 77 -30.24 24.89 4.80
N ARG A 78 -29.92 23.59 4.76
CA ARG A 78 -28.69 23.16 4.08
C ARG A 78 -28.84 23.69 2.65
N THR A 79 -28.04 24.67 2.27
CA THR A 79 -27.77 24.91 0.85
C THR A 79 -27.47 23.54 0.28
N PRO A 80 -28.15 23.07 -0.78
CA PRO A 80 -27.87 21.77 -1.35
C PRO A 80 -26.37 21.72 -1.59
N THR A 81 -25.67 20.91 -0.79
CA THR A 81 -24.29 20.58 -1.06
C THR A 81 -24.35 19.95 -2.43
N LEU A 82 -23.75 20.63 -3.43
CA LEU A 82 -23.56 20.01 -4.73
C LEU A 82 -23.07 18.60 -4.47
N ALA A 83 -23.73 17.59 -5.06
CA ALA A 83 -23.26 16.22 -4.99
C ALA A 83 -21.74 16.26 -5.23
N PRO A 84 -20.92 15.54 -4.44
CA PRO A 84 -19.49 15.52 -4.69
C PRO A 84 -19.33 15.16 -6.17
N SER A 85 -18.89 16.13 -6.96
CA SER A 85 -18.38 15.85 -8.30
C SER A 85 -17.31 14.81 -8.06
N LEU A 86 -17.43 13.65 -8.71
CA LEU A 86 -16.37 12.66 -8.70
C LEU A 86 -15.12 13.42 -9.12
N THR A 87 -14.30 13.80 -8.15
CA THR A 87 -12.96 14.27 -8.43
C THR A 87 -12.36 13.08 -9.17
N PRO A 88 -11.91 13.22 -10.43
CA PRO A 88 -11.24 12.11 -11.08
C PRO A 88 -10.14 11.71 -10.12
N THR A 89 -10.28 10.54 -9.51
CA THR A 89 -9.17 9.90 -8.84
C THR A 89 -8.15 9.76 -9.95
N ILE A 90 -7.11 10.59 -9.90
CA ILE A 90 -6.01 10.47 -10.84
C ILE A 90 -5.40 9.12 -10.49
N THR A 91 -5.81 8.07 -11.20
CA THR A 91 -5.16 6.77 -11.09
C THR A 91 -3.71 7.07 -11.41
N PRO A 92 -2.77 6.86 -10.48
CA PRO A 92 -1.37 7.12 -10.76
C PRO A 92 -1.03 6.37 -12.04
N ILE A 93 -0.55 7.10 -13.05
CA ILE A 93 -0.13 6.49 -14.32
C ILE A 93 0.95 5.47 -13.94
N ALA A 94 0.70 4.19 -14.23
CA ALA A 94 1.67 3.14 -13.98
C ALA A 94 2.98 3.51 -14.69
N GLN A 95 4.10 3.44 -13.97
CA GLN A 95 5.39 3.67 -14.60
C GLN A 95 5.62 2.58 -15.65
N ILE A 96 6.19 2.96 -16.80
CA ILE A 96 6.41 2.07 -17.95
C ILE A 96 7.92 1.85 -18.06
N ALA A 97 8.35 0.62 -17.86
CA ALA A 97 9.72 0.17 -18.09
C ALA A 97 10.06 0.15 -19.59
N GLY A 98 11.31 0.47 -19.92
CA GLY A 98 11.87 0.31 -21.26
C GLY A 98 12.73 -0.95 -21.36
N ASP A 99 13.11 -1.28 -22.59
CA ASP A 99 14.00 -2.41 -22.96
C ASP A 99 15.42 -2.15 -22.41
N ASN A 100 15.90 -2.94 -21.44
CA ASN A 100 17.21 -2.78 -20.81
C ASN A 100 18.08 -4.05 -20.96
N GLU A 101 18.29 -4.48 -22.21
CA GLU A 101 19.15 -5.59 -22.59
C GLU A 101 20.63 -5.20 -22.60
N TYR A 102 21.45 -6.05 -21.98
CA TYR A 102 22.90 -5.92 -21.98
C TYR A 102 23.53 -7.17 -22.63
N PRO A 103 23.60 -7.26 -23.97
CA PRO A 103 23.98 -8.49 -24.66
C PRO A 103 25.48 -8.85 -24.60
N ASN A 104 26.37 -7.90 -24.24
CA ASN A 104 27.83 -8.06 -24.40
C ASN A 104 28.63 -7.52 -23.21
N VAL A 105 28.19 -7.79 -21.98
CA VAL A 105 28.91 -7.35 -20.78
C VAL A 105 30.24 -8.09 -20.69
N ARG A 106 31.34 -7.35 -20.57
CA ARG A 106 32.69 -7.90 -20.39
C ARG A 106 33.12 -7.71 -18.95
N VAL A 107 33.32 -8.81 -18.22
CA VAL A 107 33.73 -8.77 -16.81
C VAL A 107 35.26 -8.99 -16.73
N PRO A 108 36.04 -7.97 -16.34
CA PRO A 108 37.49 -8.09 -16.29
C PRO A 108 37.93 -8.95 -15.09
N PHE A 109 38.81 -9.93 -15.34
CA PHE A 109 39.38 -10.77 -14.29
C PHE A 109 40.52 -10.09 -13.52
N GLU A 110 41.34 -9.32 -14.22
CA GLU A 110 42.68 -8.89 -13.76
C GLU A 110 42.72 -7.83 -12.65
N ASN A 111 41.65 -7.05 -12.47
CA ASN A 111 41.64 -5.88 -11.60
C ASN A 111 40.58 -5.95 -10.49
N ASN A 112 39.90 -7.09 -10.34
CA ASN A 112 38.76 -7.28 -9.43
C ASN A 112 37.70 -6.16 -9.50
N GLN A 113 37.58 -5.46 -10.64
CA GLN A 113 36.60 -4.39 -10.80
C GLN A 113 35.24 -5.01 -11.15
N PRO A 114 34.22 -4.86 -10.29
CA PRO A 114 32.88 -5.30 -10.62
C PRO A 114 32.27 -4.46 -11.75
N VAL A 115 31.43 -5.10 -12.55
CA VAL A 115 30.57 -4.46 -13.54
C VAL A 115 29.16 -4.37 -12.98
N PHE A 116 28.54 -3.19 -13.12
CA PHE A 116 27.20 -2.90 -12.65
C PHE A 116 26.27 -2.65 -13.83
N THR A 117 25.12 -3.32 -13.85
CA THR A 117 24.03 -3.05 -14.78
C THR A 117 22.73 -2.90 -14.00
N SER A 118 21.79 -2.15 -14.56
CA SER A 118 20.49 -1.90 -13.92
C SER A 118 19.42 -1.62 -14.97
N GLY A 119 18.17 -1.82 -14.58
CA GLY A 119 17.02 -1.54 -15.42
C GLY A 119 15.72 -1.63 -14.62
N ALA A 120 14.60 -1.70 -15.33
CA ALA A 120 13.30 -1.94 -14.73
C ALA A 120 12.44 -2.81 -15.63
N ILE A 121 11.51 -3.56 -15.04
CA ILE A 121 10.46 -4.32 -15.71
C ILE A 121 9.09 -3.92 -15.15
N SER A 122 8.05 -3.91 -15.99
CA SER A 122 6.71 -3.47 -15.60
C SER A 122 5.56 -4.21 -16.26
N TYR A 123 4.42 -4.23 -15.58
CA TYR A 123 3.15 -4.82 -16.03
C TYR A 123 2.00 -3.87 -15.64
N PRO A 124 0.94 -3.67 -16.46
CA PRO A 124 0.63 -4.36 -17.71
C PRO A 124 1.38 -3.83 -18.93
N GLN A 125 1.87 -2.59 -18.87
CA GLN A 125 2.59 -1.89 -19.93
C GLN A 125 4.09 -1.88 -19.64
N GLY A 126 4.91 -1.79 -20.69
CA GLY A 126 6.37 -1.80 -20.61
C GLY A 126 6.98 -3.18 -20.84
N ASP A 127 8.30 -3.23 -20.80
CA ASP A 127 9.02 -4.49 -20.90
C ASP A 127 8.87 -5.34 -19.62
N ARG A 128 8.83 -6.67 -19.78
CA ARG A 128 8.60 -7.62 -18.68
C ARG A 128 9.80 -8.48 -18.39
N GLN A 129 10.86 -8.36 -19.17
CA GLN A 129 12.02 -9.22 -19.07
C GLN A 129 13.27 -8.53 -19.61
N ASP A 130 14.21 -8.28 -18.70
CA ASP A 130 15.55 -7.84 -19.08
C ASP A 130 16.55 -8.99 -19.01
N THR A 131 17.57 -8.93 -19.87
CA THR A 131 18.67 -9.92 -19.87
C THR A 131 20.04 -9.27 -19.92
N VAL A 132 20.91 -9.68 -19.00
CA VAL A 132 22.32 -9.31 -18.92
C VAL A 132 23.16 -10.52 -19.34
N SER A 133 23.66 -10.50 -20.57
CA SER A 133 24.58 -11.50 -21.10
C SER A 133 26.01 -11.04 -20.88
N TYR A 134 26.83 -11.89 -20.29
CA TYR A 134 28.21 -11.58 -19.92
C TYR A 134 29.22 -12.58 -20.48
N THR A 135 30.45 -12.10 -20.64
CA THR A 135 31.65 -12.87 -20.97
C THR A 135 32.79 -12.43 -20.06
N TRP A 136 33.68 -13.35 -19.73
CA TRP A 136 34.90 -13.03 -19.01
C TRP A 136 35.91 -12.39 -19.95
N ALA A 137 36.54 -11.31 -19.51
CA ALA A 137 37.56 -10.60 -20.25
C ALA A 137 38.91 -10.73 -19.56
N ASN A 138 39.97 -10.80 -20.38
CA ASN A 138 41.37 -10.87 -19.93
C ASN A 138 41.61 -12.03 -18.95
N PHE A 139 40.92 -13.15 -19.19
CA PHE A 139 41.02 -14.35 -18.38
C PHE A 139 42.25 -15.18 -18.80
N ASP A 140 43.18 -15.36 -17.87
CA ASP A 140 44.33 -16.25 -18.01
C ASP A 140 44.12 -17.50 -17.15
N GLN A 141 44.11 -18.66 -17.82
CA GLN A 141 43.91 -19.97 -17.19
C GLN A 141 44.97 -20.30 -16.13
N GLN A 142 46.14 -19.66 -16.12
CA GLN A 142 47.17 -19.89 -15.10
C GLN A 142 46.80 -19.38 -13.70
N TYR A 143 45.89 -18.40 -13.58
CA TYR A 143 45.48 -17.80 -12.29
C TYR A 143 44.16 -18.36 -11.75
N TYR A 144 43.72 -19.51 -12.28
CA TYR A 144 42.44 -20.16 -12.01
C TYR A 144 42.19 -20.51 -10.52
N TYR A 145 43.23 -20.64 -9.70
CA TYR A 145 43.13 -21.25 -8.37
C TYR A 145 42.95 -20.28 -7.19
N SER A 146 42.94 -18.97 -7.42
CA SER A 146 42.96 -17.98 -6.32
C SER A 146 41.71 -17.11 -6.22
N GLY A 147 40.57 -17.48 -6.83
CA GLY A 147 39.36 -16.66 -6.75
C GLY A 147 38.07 -17.35 -7.18
N TYR A 148 36.95 -16.63 -7.05
CA TYR A 148 35.62 -17.05 -7.52
C TYR A 148 34.94 -15.92 -8.28
N PHE A 149 34.09 -16.29 -9.24
CA PHE A 149 33.17 -15.37 -9.91
C PHE A 149 31.92 -15.22 -9.05
N TYR A 150 31.44 -13.99 -8.88
CA TYR A 150 30.23 -13.72 -8.13
C TYR A 150 29.23 -12.89 -8.93
N ILE A 151 27.96 -13.16 -8.63
CA ILE A 151 26.81 -12.45 -9.17
C ILE A 151 26.01 -11.95 -7.97
N VAL A 152 25.71 -10.66 -7.98
CA VAL A 152 24.80 -10.04 -7.03
C VAL A 152 23.59 -9.56 -7.78
N VAL A 153 22.40 -9.96 -7.35
CA VAL A 153 21.14 -9.46 -7.90
C VAL A 153 20.38 -8.72 -6.81
N ARG A 154 19.84 -7.56 -7.14
CA ARG A 154 18.89 -6.81 -6.30
C ARG A 154 17.65 -6.51 -7.12
N CYS A 155 16.48 -6.65 -6.51
CA CYS A 155 15.22 -6.24 -7.09
C CYS A 155 14.46 -5.42 -6.04
N TYR A 156 13.81 -4.34 -6.45
CA TYR A 156 13.01 -3.50 -5.56
C TYR A 156 11.95 -2.73 -6.33
N GLY A 157 10.85 -2.38 -5.66
CA GLY A 157 9.74 -1.66 -6.27
C GLY A 157 8.40 -2.32 -5.98
N GLN A 158 7.39 -1.87 -6.70
CA GLN A 158 6.01 -2.36 -6.54
C GLN A 158 5.85 -3.68 -7.28
N GLY A 159 5.32 -4.70 -6.60
CA GLY A 159 5.12 -6.03 -7.18
C GLY A 159 6.41 -6.84 -7.33
N VAL A 160 7.42 -6.54 -6.51
CA VAL A 160 8.72 -7.24 -6.53
C VAL A 160 8.59 -8.74 -6.27
N GLU A 161 7.59 -9.16 -5.50
CA GLU A 161 7.23 -10.57 -5.27
C GLU A 161 6.78 -11.31 -6.53
N TYR A 162 6.48 -10.58 -7.61
CA TYR A 162 6.14 -11.14 -8.91
C TYR A 162 7.32 -11.12 -9.90
N ALA A 163 8.47 -10.58 -9.50
CA ALA A 163 9.69 -10.66 -10.28
C ALA A 163 10.48 -11.91 -9.89
N THR A 164 11.09 -12.54 -10.89
CA THR A 164 12.03 -13.63 -10.73
C THR A 164 13.34 -13.26 -11.41
N PHE A 165 14.44 -13.85 -10.96
CA PHE A 165 15.67 -13.85 -11.74
C PHE A 165 16.19 -15.27 -11.90
N SER A 166 16.89 -15.50 -13.01
CA SER A 166 17.53 -16.77 -13.32
C SER A 166 18.95 -16.53 -13.82
N ILE A 167 19.85 -17.42 -13.44
CA ILE A 167 21.24 -17.41 -13.86
C ILE A 167 21.47 -18.59 -14.81
N SER A 168 22.07 -18.36 -15.97
CA SER A 168 22.36 -19.42 -16.94
C SER A 168 23.20 -20.55 -16.32
N GLY A 169 22.69 -21.78 -16.33
CA GLY A 169 23.37 -22.93 -15.70
C GLY A 169 23.38 -22.88 -14.16
N GLY A 170 22.62 -21.96 -13.56
CA GLY A 170 22.53 -21.75 -12.11
C GLY A 170 21.08 -21.74 -11.60
N PRO A 171 20.86 -21.20 -10.39
CA PRO A 171 19.54 -21.17 -9.77
C PRO A 171 18.61 -20.13 -10.41
N SER A 172 17.32 -20.30 -10.14
CA SER A 172 16.27 -19.32 -10.41
C SER A 172 15.54 -19.05 -9.10
N GLU A 173 15.33 -17.77 -8.77
CA GLU A 173 14.74 -17.35 -7.50
C GLU A 173 13.68 -16.28 -7.73
N THR A 174 12.72 -16.20 -6.81
CA THR A 174 11.75 -15.10 -6.75
C THR A 174 12.34 -13.94 -5.95
N CYS A 175 12.24 -12.73 -6.47
CA CYS A 175 12.61 -11.53 -5.75
C CYS A 175 11.67 -11.35 -4.54
N SER A 176 12.21 -10.93 -3.40
CA SER A 176 11.49 -10.80 -2.15
C SER A 176 11.43 -9.34 -1.73
N PRO A 177 10.28 -8.86 -1.21
CA PRO A 177 10.16 -7.51 -0.68
C PRO A 177 11.01 -7.26 0.57
N THR A 178 11.49 -8.33 1.23
CA THR A 178 12.34 -8.23 2.43
C THR A 178 13.81 -8.54 2.16
N ALA A 179 14.14 -9.18 1.04
CA ALA A 179 15.52 -9.46 0.68
C ALA A 179 16.11 -8.27 -0.07
N GLN A 180 17.09 -7.61 0.52
CA GLN A 180 17.75 -6.47 -0.13
C GLN A 180 18.76 -6.88 -1.21
N GLN A 181 19.25 -8.13 -1.18
CA GLN A 181 20.31 -8.60 -2.07
C GLN A 181 20.40 -10.13 -2.09
N TYR A 182 20.66 -10.69 -3.27
CA TYR A 182 20.96 -12.11 -3.49
C TYR A 182 22.40 -12.24 -3.94
N ASN A 183 23.18 -13.05 -3.23
CA ASN A 183 24.61 -13.24 -3.48
C ASN A 183 24.87 -14.67 -3.96
N PHE A 184 25.42 -14.81 -5.15
CA PHE A 184 25.80 -16.10 -5.72
C PHE A 184 27.30 -16.13 -5.96
N GLN A 185 27.95 -17.16 -5.42
CA GLN A 185 29.35 -17.45 -5.67
C GLN A 185 29.41 -18.71 -6.52
N LEU A 186 30.06 -18.62 -7.67
CA LEU A 186 30.19 -19.73 -8.60
C LEU A 186 31.60 -20.32 -8.49
N TRP A 187 31.70 -21.41 -7.72
CA TRP A 187 32.97 -22.06 -7.33
C TRP A 187 33.44 -23.15 -8.31
N SER A 188 32.52 -23.72 -9.09
CA SER A 188 32.79 -24.86 -9.96
C SER A 188 32.20 -24.60 -11.35
N TYR A 189 33.11 -24.29 -12.29
CA TYR A 189 32.90 -24.18 -13.74
C TYR A 189 31.61 -23.49 -14.22
N PRO A 190 31.55 -22.14 -14.22
CA PRO A 190 30.79 -21.45 -15.25
C PRO A 190 31.54 -21.60 -16.57
N SER A 191 30.79 -21.72 -17.66
CA SER A 191 31.30 -21.29 -18.97
C SER A 191 31.89 -19.88 -18.83
N PRO A 192 32.90 -19.51 -19.65
CA PRO A 192 33.47 -18.14 -19.67
C PRO A 192 32.46 -17.06 -20.12
N SER A 193 31.19 -17.43 -20.20
CA SER A 193 30.05 -16.63 -20.56
C SER A 193 28.79 -17.16 -19.86
N GLY A 194 27.79 -16.30 -19.73
CA GLY A 194 26.50 -16.67 -19.17
C GLY A 194 25.52 -15.52 -19.27
N SER A 195 24.37 -15.65 -18.64
CA SER A 195 23.37 -14.60 -18.54
C SER A 195 22.68 -14.57 -17.19
N VAL A 196 22.19 -13.38 -16.83
CA VAL A 196 21.20 -13.16 -15.77
C VAL A 196 19.95 -12.60 -16.44
N THR A 197 18.82 -13.26 -16.27
CA THR A 197 17.52 -12.80 -16.80
C THR A 197 16.62 -12.45 -15.63
N VAL A 198 16.05 -11.24 -15.63
CA VAL A 198 15.08 -10.77 -14.64
C VAL A 198 13.73 -10.63 -15.33
N ALA A 199 12.68 -11.29 -14.82
CA ALA A 199 11.39 -11.37 -15.50
C ALA A 199 10.19 -11.29 -14.54
N LEU A 200 9.11 -10.64 -14.96
CA LEU A 200 7.81 -10.68 -14.28
C LEU A 200 7.08 -11.97 -14.63
N VAL A 201 6.67 -12.73 -13.61
CA VAL A 201 5.88 -13.96 -13.75
C VAL A 201 4.39 -13.76 -13.44
N GLY A 202 4.00 -12.58 -12.99
CA GLY A 202 2.61 -12.24 -12.68
C GLY A 202 2.45 -10.84 -12.08
N GLY A 203 1.32 -10.63 -11.39
CA GLY A 203 1.01 -9.38 -10.70
C GLY A 203 0.37 -8.32 -11.59
N ASP A 204 -0.42 -7.44 -10.97
CA ASP A 204 -1.02 -6.27 -11.61
C ASP A 204 -0.30 -4.99 -11.16
N ASN A 205 -0.10 -4.06 -12.09
CA ASN A 205 0.56 -2.76 -11.83
C ASN A 205 1.96 -2.91 -11.18
N ALA A 206 2.76 -3.87 -11.64
CA ALA A 206 4.14 -4.05 -11.16
C ALA A 206 5.08 -3.06 -11.83
N TYR A 207 6.02 -2.50 -11.07
CA TYR A 207 7.18 -1.75 -11.56
C TYR A 207 8.36 -2.08 -10.66
N VAL A 208 9.25 -2.92 -11.17
CA VAL A 208 10.36 -3.50 -10.42
C VAL A 208 11.66 -3.02 -11.05
N ASN A 209 12.45 -2.28 -10.28
CA ASN A 209 13.82 -1.95 -10.63
C ASN A 209 14.70 -3.14 -10.25
N TRP A 210 15.76 -3.35 -11.02
CA TRP A 210 16.74 -4.38 -10.75
C TRP A 210 18.17 -3.86 -10.95
N GLU A 211 19.09 -4.46 -10.21
CA GLU A 211 20.54 -4.23 -10.31
C GLU A 211 21.24 -5.59 -10.36
N VAL A 212 22.18 -5.74 -11.29
CA VAL A 212 23.07 -6.90 -11.39
C VAL A 212 24.50 -6.40 -11.26
N THR A 213 25.23 -6.98 -10.29
CA THR A 213 26.68 -6.80 -10.17
C THR A 213 27.39 -8.09 -10.51
N LEU A 214 28.37 -8.03 -11.40
CA LEU A 214 29.18 -9.17 -11.81
C LEU A 214 30.64 -8.86 -11.47
N GLY A 215 31.37 -9.81 -10.90
CA GLY A 215 32.77 -9.57 -10.58
C GLY A 215 33.54 -10.82 -10.19
N PHE A 216 34.84 -10.63 -10.01
CA PHE A 216 35.72 -11.64 -9.44
C PHE A 216 36.20 -11.20 -8.07
N ALA A 217 36.28 -12.15 -7.15
CA ALA A 217 36.88 -11.95 -5.85
C ALA A 217 38.02 -12.96 -5.69
N GLN A 218 39.17 -12.49 -5.19
CA GLN A 218 40.26 -13.37 -4.81
C GLN A 218 40.00 -13.97 -3.43
N LEU A 219 40.35 -15.24 -3.27
CA LEU A 219 40.53 -15.82 -1.94
C LEU A 219 41.82 -15.22 -1.42
N GLU A 220 41.75 -14.42 -0.35
CA GLU A 220 42.96 -13.99 0.34
C GLU A 220 43.80 -15.25 0.61
N ALA A 221 45.05 -15.25 0.15
CA ALA A 221 45.99 -16.29 0.54
C ALA A 221 46.00 -16.28 2.08
N PRO A 222 45.83 -17.43 2.77
CA PRO A 222 45.98 -17.45 4.21
C PRO A 222 47.35 -16.86 4.51
N HIS A 223 47.38 -15.72 5.20
CA HIS A 223 48.61 -15.12 5.68
C HIS A 223 49.46 -16.24 6.30
N GLY A 224 50.66 -16.41 5.76
CA GLY A 224 51.45 -17.62 5.93
C GLY A 224 51.73 -18.00 7.37
N LYS A 225 52.09 -19.28 7.52
CA LYS A 225 53.13 -19.69 8.44
C LYS A 225 54.21 -20.40 7.65
#